data_AF-A0A6P8KXJ6-F1
#
_entry.id   AF-A0A6P8KXJ6-F1
#
_cell.length_a   1.000
_cell.length_b   1.000
_cell.length_c   1.000
_cell.angle_alpha   90.00
_cell.angle_beta   90.00
_cell.angle_gamma   90.00
#
_symmetry.space_group_name_H-M   'P 1'
#
loop_
_entity.id
_entity.type
_entity.pdbx_description
1 polymer ?
#
loop_
_entity_poly.entity_id
_entity_poly.type
_entity_poly.pdbx_seq_one_letter_code
_entity_poly.pdbx_strand_id
1 'polypeptide(L)'
;MEKRSERIGQRLRALEMAIETNSKQLEENRKQTARNMALVKKVFLEGKAKNVRQAFPVSSDKDLADLELKISESVESKKRYIKEVKNLLKRNILSKAIKSVAEEQLLCAYNIGGRNGKKALKSFPQFFSVLIECIASLVGQQEAEKALSHALTCVKNNANKKKNKTM
;
A
#
# COMPACT_ATOMS: atom_id res chain seq x y z
N MET A 1 -14.29 -72.67 12.38
CA MET A 1 -13.57 -71.64 13.15
C MET A 1 -12.42 -71.03 12.34
N GLU A 2 -11.63 -71.83 11.65
CA GLU A 2 -10.46 -71.43 10.83
C GLU A 2 -10.76 -70.37 9.75
N LYS A 3 -11.76 -70.58 8.89
CA LYS A 3 -12.18 -69.61 7.86
C LYS A 3 -12.58 -68.22 8.40
N ARG A 4 -13.08 -68.16 9.64
CA ARG A 4 -13.45 -66.88 10.30
C ARG A 4 -12.20 -66.13 10.75
N SER A 5 -11.21 -66.86 11.28
CA SER A 5 -9.92 -66.31 11.70
C SER A 5 -9.15 -65.73 10.52
N GLU A 6 -9.07 -66.45 9.40
CA GLU A 6 -8.40 -65.98 8.18
C GLU A 6 -9.04 -64.70 7.61
N ARG A 7 -10.38 -64.65 7.59
CA ARG A 7 -11.12 -63.47 7.13
C ARG A 7 -10.89 -62.25 8.05
N ILE A 8 -10.73 -62.46 9.35
CA ILE A 8 -10.37 -61.39 10.30
C ILE A 8 -8.94 -60.92 10.03
N GLY A 9 -7.98 -61.84 9.85
CA GLY A 9 -6.59 -61.49 9.55
C GLY A 9 -6.42 -60.73 8.23
N GLN A 10 -7.16 -61.10 7.19
CA GLN A 10 -7.18 -60.35 5.93
C GLN A 10 -7.74 -58.93 6.09
N ARG A 11 -8.81 -58.77 6.88
CA ARG A 11 -9.41 -57.44 7.16
C ARG A 11 -8.48 -56.56 7.98
N LEU A 12 -7.75 -57.11 8.95
CA LEU A 12 -6.78 -56.36 9.75
C LEU A 12 -5.65 -55.80 8.88
N ARG A 13 -5.05 -56.63 8.01
CA ARG A 13 -4.01 -56.17 7.07
C ARG A 13 -4.52 -55.09 6.12
N ALA A 14 -5.74 -55.23 5.62
CA ALA A 14 -6.35 -54.22 4.76
C ALA A 14 -6.56 -52.88 5.50
N LEU A 15 -6.97 -52.93 6.77
CA LEU A 15 -7.13 -51.74 7.61
C LEU A 15 -5.79 -51.06 7.92
N GLU A 16 -4.74 -51.83 8.21
CA GLU A 16 -3.39 -51.30 8.46
C GLU A 16 -2.85 -50.56 7.23
N MET A 17 -2.94 -51.16 6.03
CA MET A 17 -2.55 -50.51 4.78
C MET A 17 -3.38 -49.24 4.51
N ALA A 18 -4.68 -49.26 4.83
CA ALA A 18 -5.54 -48.10 4.65
C ALA A 18 -5.17 -46.95 5.61
N ILE A 19 -4.85 -47.25 6.87
CA ILE A 19 -4.36 -46.26 7.84
C ILE A 19 -3.06 -45.65 7.36
N GLU A 20 -2.10 -46.47 6.94
CA GLU A 20 -0.81 -45.97 6.45
C GLU A 20 -0.96 -45.06 5.23
N THR A 21 -1.81 -45.45 4.27
CA THR A 21 -2.09 -44.66 3.08
C THR A 21 -2.77 -43.33 3.43
N ASN A 22 -3.75 -43.36 4.33
CA ASN A 22 -4.46 -42.16 4.78
C ASN A 22 -3.53 -41.20 5.53
N SER A 23 -2.62 -41.71 6.36
CA SER A 23 -1.61 -40.88 7.05
C SER A 23 -0.68 -40.17 6.06
N LYS A 24 -0.21 -40.88 5.02
CA LYS A 24 0.60 -40.27 3.96
C LYS A 24 -0.17 -39.19 3.21
N GLN A 25 -1.42 -39.46 2.84
CA GLN A 25 -2.29 -38.51 2.15
C GLN A 25 -2.57 -37.27 3.00
N LEU A 26 -2.78 -37.43 4.31
CA LEU A 26 -3.04 -36.33 5.23
C LEU A 26 -1.84 -35.38 5.32
N GLU A 27 -0.63 -35.91 5.36
CA GLU A 27 0.60 -35.11 5.39
C GLU A 27 0.81 -34.33 4.07
N GLU A 28 0.55 -34.97 2.92
CA GLU A 28 0.62 -34.29 1.62
C GLU A 28 -0.43 -33.18 1.51
N ASN A 29 -1.66 -33.44 1.95
CA ASN A 29 -2.73 -32.44 1.99
C ASN A 29 -2.38 -31.26 2.89
N ARG A 30 -1.72 -31.51 4.04
CA ARG A 30 -1.26 -30.46 4.95
C ARG A 30 -0.19 -29.58 4.28
N LYS A 31 0.78 -30.18 3.59
CA LYS A 31 1.79 -29.45 2.80
C LYS A 31 1.16 -28.63 1.69
N GLN A 32 0.21 -29.20 0.96
CA GLN A 32 -0.48 -28.50 -0.12
C GLN A 32 -1.32 -27.33 0.40
N THR A 33 -2.00 -27.51 1.54
CA THR A 33 -2.78 -26.43 2.18
C THR A 33 -1.88 -25.28 2.61
N ALA A 34 -0.70 -25.56 3.16
CA ALA A 34 0.27 -24.52 3.52
C ALA A 34 0.77 -23.73 2.30
N ARG A 35 1.08 -24.42 1.19
CA ARG A 35 1.47 -23.79 -0.09
C ARG A 35 0.34 -22.90 -0.63
N ASN A 36 -0.89 -23.42 -0.67
CA ASN A 36 -2.06 -22.67 -1.13
C ASN A 36 -2.31 -21.42 -0.28
N MET A 37 -2.19 -21.53 1.05
CA MET A 37 -2.35 -20.38 1.95
C MET A 37 -1.28 -19.31 1.73
N ALA A 38 -0.03 -19.71 1.44
CA ALA A 38 1.04 -18.77 1.09
C ALA A 38 0.74 -18.05 -0.24
N LEU A 39 0.25 -18.78 -1.25
CA LEU A 39 -0.16 -18.20 -2.53
C LEU A 39 -1.32 -17.22 -2.37
N VAL A 40 -2.36 -17.57 -1.60
CA VAL A 40 -3.50 -16.68 -1.31
C VAL A 40 -3.03 -15.41 -0.62
N LYS A 41 -2.14 -15.51 0.39
CA LYS A 41 -1.55 -14.32 1.03
C LYS A 41 -0.80 -13.45 0.01
N LYS A 42 -0.01 -14.05 -0.88
CA LYS A 42 0.74 -13.33 -1.92
C LYS A 42 -0.21 -12.60 -2.88
N VAL A 43 -1.20 -13.30 -3.44
CA VAL A 43 -2.19 -12.72 -4.36
C VAL A 43 -2.99 -11.60 -3.70
N PHE A 44 -3.42 -11.77 -2.44
CA PHE A 44 -4.17 -10.76 -1.71
C PHE A 44 -3.34 -9.51 -1.41
N LEU A 45 -2.06 -9.68 -1.05
CA LEU A 45 -1.14 -8.57 -0.83
C LEU A 45 -0.78 -7.84 -2.14
N GLU A 46 -0.55 -8.59 -3.22
CA GLU A 46 -0.26 -8.04 -4.55
C GLU A 46 -1.46 -7.32 -5.16
N GLY A 47 -2.68 -7.87 -5.02
CA GLY A 47 -3.92 -7.23 -5.43
C GLY A 47 -4.15 -5.89 -4.70
N LYS A 48 -3.92 -5.86 -3.39
CA LYS A 48 -3.97 -4.61 -2.61
C LYS A 48 -2.87 -3.62 -2.98
N ALA A 49 -1.67 -4.09 -3.31
CA ALA A 49 -0.56 -3.21 -3.71
C ALA A 49 -0.77 -2.55 -5.08
N LYS A 50 -1.42 -3.24 -6.04
CA LYS A 50 -1.80 -2.66 -7.33
C LYS A 50 -2.78 -1.50 -7.18
N ASN A 51 -3.70 -1.57 -6.22
CA ASN A 51 -4.66 -0.49 -5.94
C ASN A 51 -4.00 0.80 -5.42
N VAL A 52 -2.92 0.70 -4.63
CA VAL A 52 -2.26 1.87 -4.03
C VAL A 52 -1.53 2.71 -5.07
N ARG A 53 -0.87 2.07 -6.05
CA ARG A 53 -0.16 2.78 -7.12
C ARG A 53 -1.09 3.61 -8.00
N GLN A 54 -2.31 3.10 -8.24
CA GLN A 54 -3.31 3.78 -9.05
C GLN A 54 -3.94 4.99 -8.36
N ALA A 55 -3.71 5.16 -7.04
CA ALA A 55 -4.17 6.32 -6.29
C ALA A 55 -3.29 7.57 -6.50
N PHE A 56 -2.19 7.45 -7.25
CA PHE A 56 -1.24 8.53 -7.50
C PHE A 56 -0.97 8.72 -9.00
N PRO A 57 -0.76 9.97 -9.47
CA PRO A 57 -0.89 11.20 -8.72
C PRO A 57 -2.36 11.55 -8.42
N VAL A 58 -2.61 12.22 -7.29
CA VAL A 58 -3.95 12.71 -6.94
C VAL A 58 -4.28 13.95 -7.77
N SER A 59 -5.38 13.92 -8.50
CA SER A 59 -5.75 14.96 -9.48
C SER A 59 -6.82 15.93 -8.97
N SER A 60 -7.76 15.46 -8.14
CA SER A 60 -8.89 16.27 -7.66
C SER A 60 -9.07 16.27 -6.14
N ASP A 61 -9.87 17.22 -5.64
CA ASP A 61 -10.26 17.26 -4.22
C ASP A 61 -11.03 15.99 -3.80
N LYS A 62 -11.82 15.42 -4.71
CA LYS A 62 -12.57 14.19 -4.47
C LYS A 62 -11.64 13.00 -4.31
N ASP A 63 -10.65 12.88 -5.20
CA ASP A 63 -9.64 11.81 -5.12
C ASP A 63 -8.82 11.92 -3.84
N LEU A 64 -8.55 13.15 -3.39
CA LEU A 64 -7.85 13.40 -2.13
C LEU A 64 -8.69 12.96 -0.91
N ALA A 65 -10.00 13.21 -0.93
CA ALA A 65 -10.92 12.75 0.12
C ALA A 65 -11.06 11.22 0.12
N ASP A 66 -11.18 10.60 -1.06
CA ASP A 66 -11.23 9.14 -1.19
C ASP A 66 -9.91 8.49 -0.72
N LEU A 67 -8.78 9.13 -1.01
CA LEU A 67 -7.47 8.70 -0.54
C LEU A 67 -7.35 8.79 0.99
N GLU A 68 -7.83 9.88 1.59
CA GLU A 68 -7.86 10.05 3.06
C GLU A 68 -8.62 8.90 3.74
N LEU A 69 -9.78 8.51 3.21
CA LEU A 69 -10.56 7.38 3.70
C LEU A 69 -9.78 6.07 3.55
N LYS A 70 -9.18 5.81 2.39
CA LYS A 70 -8.40 4.58 2.12
C LYS A 70 -7.16 4.45 3.02
N ILE A 71 -6.49 5.56 3.33
CA ILE A 71 -5.37 5.57 4.27
C ILE A 71 -5.88 5.26 5.69
N SER A 72 -7.06 5.78 6.05
CA SER A 72 -7.69 5.60 7.35
C SER A 72 -8.24 4.19 7.60
N GLU A 73 -8.46 3.38 6.56
CA GLU A 73 -9.06 2.04 6.67
C GLU A 73 -8.37 1.11 7.68
N SER A 74 -7.02 1.10 7.70
CA SER A 74 -6.25 0.27 8.64
C SER A 74 -4.80 0.71 8.75
N VAL A 75 -4.13 0.29 9.83
CA VAL A 75 -2.68 0.52 10.03
C VAL A 75 -1.86 -0.09 8.88
N GLU A 76 -2.21 -1.27 8.40
CA GLU A 76 -1.58 -1.91 7.24
C GLU A 76 -1.83 -1.14 5.95
N SER A 77 -3.01 -0.53 5.80
CA SER A 77 -3.32 0.36 4.67
C SER A 77 -2.38 1.56 4.66
N LYS A 78 -2.29 2.28 5.79
CA LYS A 78 -1.38 3.41 5.96
C LYS A 78 0.07 3.05 5.65
N LYS A 79 0.56 1.90 6.15
CA LYS A 79 1.92 1.40 5.83
C LYS A 79 2.15 1.17 4.32
N ARG A 80 1.13 0.70 3.59
CA ARG A 80 1.23 0.54 2.13
C ARG A 80 1.35 1.90 1.42
N TYR A 81 0.55 2.89 1.82
CA TYR A 81 0.62 4.24 1.25
C TYR A 81 1.95 4.93 1.59
N ILE A 82 2.47 4.80 2.81
CA ILE A 82 3.79 5.29 3.19
C ILE A 82 4.87 4.70 2.29
N LYS A 83 4.84 3.38 2.07
CA LYS A 83 5.81 2.71 1.18
C LYS A 83 5.74 3.27 -0.24
N GLU A 84 4.55 3.47 -0.79
CA GLU A 84 4.41 3.96 -2.16
C GLU A 84 4.81 5.44 -2.29
N VAL A 85 4.33 6.32 -1.40
CA VAL A 85 4.72 7.74 -1.38
C VAL A 85 6.23 7.88 -1.21
N LYS A 86 6.86 7.09 -0.34
CA LYS A 86 8.32 7.06 -0.19
C LYS A 86 9.03 6.66 -1.48
N ASN A 87 8.50 5.69 -2.22
CA ASN A 87 9.05 5.30 -3.52
C ASN A 87 8.93 6.41 -4.57
N LEU A 88 7.82 7.14 -4.58
CA LEU A 88 7.60 8.28 -5.48
C LEU A 88 8.55 9.43 -5.16
N LEU A 89 8.73 9.76 -3.88
CA LEU A 89 9.56 10.87 -3.42
C LEU A 89 11.07 10.61 -3.60
N LYS A 90 11.52 9.35 -3.59
CA LYS A 90 12.94 8.98 -3.79
C LYS A 90 13.48 9.22 -5.21
N ARG A 91 12.61 9.33 -6.20
CA ARG A 91 13.03 9.33 -7.62
C ARG A 91 13.67 10.64 -8.09
N ASN A 92 13.47 11.74 -7.37
CA ASN A 92 13.85 13.08 -7.81
C ASN A 92 14.03 14.03 -6.62
N ILE A 93 14.51 15.26 -6.88
CA ILE A 93 14.41 16.36 -5.91
C ILE A 93 12.95 16.58 -5.49
N LEU A 94 12.73 16.92 -4.21
CA LEU A 94 11.40 16.94 -3.59
C LEU A 94 10.36 17.75 -4.38
N SER A 95 10.74 18.92 -4.91
CA SER A 95 9.85 19.80 -5.71
C SER A 95 9.41 19.20 -7.05
N LYS A 96 10.19 18.28 -7.62
CA LYS A 96 9.80 17.50 -8.81
C LYS A 96 9.07 16.22 -8.42
N ALA A 97 9.55 15.54 -7.38
CA ALA A 97 9.02 14.26 -6.94
C ALA A 97 7.59 14.37 -6.37
N ILE A 98 7.27 15.47 -5.70
CA ILE A 98 5.92 15.71 -5.15
C ILE A 98 4.82 15.75 -6.22
N LYS A 99 5.17 16.08 -7.47
CA LYS A 99 4.24 16.03 -8.62
C LYS A 99 3.83 14.61 -9.01
N SER A 100 4.57 13.60 -8.54
CA SER A 100 4.19 12.19 -8.70
C SER A 100 3.22 11.73 -7.62
N VAL A 101 3.06 12.51 -6.54
CA VAL A 101 2.12 12.25 -5.45
C VAL A 101 0.80 12.99 -5.69
N ALA A 102 0.85 14.25 -6.14
CA ALA A 102 -0.34 15.02 -6.50
C ALA A 102 -0.05 15.88 -7.73
N GLU A 103 -1.05 16.10 -8.56
CA GLU A 103 -0.90 16.87 -9.78
C GLU A 103 -0.58 18.35 -9.50
N GLU A 104 0.06 19.01 -10.48
CA GLU A 104 0.49 20.40 -10.37
C GLU A 104 -0.69 21.34 -10.04
N GLN A 105 -1.89 21.09 -10.58
CA GLN A 105 -3.08 21.90 -10.30
C GLN A 105 -3.51 21.81 -8.82
N LEU A 106 -3.59 20.59 -8.28
CA LEU A 106 -3.95 20.35 -6.89
C LEU A 106 -2.89 20.96 -5.95
N LEU A 107 -1.61 20.74 -6.24
CA LEU A 107 -0.50 21.32 -5.46
C LEU A 107 -0.50 22.87 -5.47
N CYS A 108 -1.01 23.50 -6.54
CA CYS A 108 -1.14 24.95 -6.60
C CYS A 108 -2.31 25.48 -5.76
N ALA A 109 -3.42 24.73 -5.69
CA ALA A 109 -4.63 25.07 -4.94
C ALA A 109 -4.47 24.91 -3.42
N TYR A 110 -3.50 24.12 -2.98
CA TYR A 110 -3.27 23.79 -1.58
C TYR A 110 -2.02 24.44 -0.98
N ASN A 111 -2.05 24.73 0.32
CA ASN A 111 -0.88 24.99 1.14
C ASN A 111 -1.00 24.22 2.47
N ILE A 112 0.01 24.30 3.33
CA ILE A 112 0.01 23.52 4.58
C ILE A 112 -1.17 23.95 5.49
N GLY A 113 -1.40 25.25 5.67
CA GLY A 113 -2.29 25.79 6.71
C GLY A 113 -3.53 26.56 6.24
N GLY A 114 -3.89 26.54 4.96
CA GLY A 114 -5.13 27.17 4.44
C GLY A 114 -5.11 28.69 4.26
N ARG A 115 -3.95 29.31 4.03
CA ARG A 115 -3.83 30.78 3.90
C ARG A 115 -3.96 31.30 2.46
N ASN A 116 -4.31 32.58 2.29
CA ASN A 116 -4.36 33.30 1.00
C ASN A 116 -5.30 32.66 -0.04
N GLY A 117 -6.51 32.27 0.38
CA GLY A 117 -7.52 31.66 -0.49
C GLY A 117 -7.19 30.23 -0.95
N LYS A 118 -6.15 29.60 -0.38
CA LYS A 118 -5.76 28.21 -0.67
C LYS A 118 -6.31 27.26 0.37
N LYS A 119 -6.58 26.04 -0.05
CA LYS A 119 -7.05 24.96 0.84
C LYS A 119 -5.92 24.45 1.73
N ALA A 120 -6.25 23.98 2.93
CA ALA A 120 -5.28 23.44 3.87
C ALA A 120 -5.04 21.95 3.64
N LEU A 121 -3.78 21.54 3.45
CA LEU A 121 -3.41 20.11 3.44
C LEU A 121 -3.64 19.48 4.82
N LYS A 122 -3.50 20.26 5.91
CA LYS A 122 -3.80 19.80 7.26
C LYS A 122 -5.27 19.41 7.48
N SER A 123 -6.18 19.76 6.57
CA SER A 123 -7.56 19.25 6.56
C SER A 123 -7.67 17.77 6.21
N PHE A 124 -6.60 17.16 5.67
CA PHE A 124 -6.49 15.73 5.35
C PHE A 124 -5.40 15.11 6.24
N PRO A 125 -5.69 14.87 7.53
CA PRO A 125 -4.67 14.56 8.53
C PRO A 125 -3.92 13.26 8.24
N GLN A 126 -4.57 12.22 7.70
CA GLN A 126 -3.90 10.97 7.38
C GLN A 126 -2.98 11.13 6.18
N PHE A 127 -3.46 11.70 5.09
CA PHE A 127 -2.65 12.01 3.92
C PHE A 127 -1.46 12.91 4.28
N PHE A 128 -1.71 13.98 5.03
CA PHE A 128 -0.66 14.89 5.51
C PHE A 128 0.37 14.15 6.37
N SER A 129 -0.07 13.29 7.30
CA SER A 129 0.84 12.50 8.14
C SER A 129 1.73 11.56 7.31
N VAL A 130 1.17 10.90 6.30
CA VAL A 130 1.92 10.02 5.39
C VAL A 130 2.97 10.80 4.62
N LEU A 131 2.61 11.97 4.09
CA LEU A 131 3.53 12.87 3.38
C LEU A 131 4.67 13.33 4.29
N ILE A 132 4.36 13.83 5.49
CA ILE A 132 5.37 14.32 6.43
C ILE A 132 6.29 13.19 6.89
N GLU A 133 5.77 12.01 7.19
CA GLU A 133 6.59 10.85 7.56
C GLU A 133 7.56 10.46 6.43
N CYS A 134 7.07 10.43 5.19
CA CYS A 134 7.91 10.12 4.04
C CYS A 134 8.99 11.18 3.81
N ILE A 135 8.66 12.47 3.91
CA ILE A 135 9.61 13.57 3.75
C ILE A 135 10.62 13.60 4.90
N ALA A 136 10.16 13.41 6.14
CA ALA A 136 11.02 13.30 7.33
C ALA A 136 12.06 12.21 7.16
N SER A 137 11.70 11.09 6.53
CA SER A 137 12.66 10.01 6.23
C SER A 137 13.72 10.35 5.17
N LEU A 138 13.57 11.47 4.46
CA LEU A 138 14.51 11.96 3.44
C LEU A 138 15.36 13.13 3.93
N VAL A 139 14.78 14.08 4.69
CA VAL A 139 15.45 15.34 5.09
C VAL A 139 15.61 15.52 6.60
N GLY A 140 15.09 14.60 7.41
CA GLY A 140 15.03 14.72 8.87
C GLY A 140 13.69 15.28 9.37
N GLN A 141 13.31 14.88 10.59
CA GLN A 141 11.97 15.10 11.12
C GLN A 141 11.64 16.57 11.41
N GLN A 142 12.60 17.35 11.91
CA GLN A 142 12.41 18.76 12.23
C GLN A 142 12.23 19.65 10.98
N GLU A 143 12.73 19.19 9.83
CA GLU A 143 12.76 19.97 8.59
C GLU A 143 11.66 19.54 7.60
N ALA A 144 10.89 18.50 7.90
CA ALA A 144 9.93 17.91 6.95
C ALA A 144 8.83 18.89 6.50
N GLU A 145 8.20 19.62 7.45
CA GLU A 145 7.17 20.62 7.10
C GLU A 145 7.76 21.79 6.31
N LYS A 146 8.96 22.27 6.67
CA LYS A 146 9.65 23.35 5.96
C LYS A 146 10.02 22.93 4.54
N ALA A 147 10.56 21.72 4.38
CA ALA A 147 10.90 21.15 3.08
C ALA A 147 9.66 20.98 2.18
N LEU A 148 8.54 20.51 2.75
CA LEU A 148 7.26 20.44 2.04
C LEU A 148 6.79 21.84 1.60
N SER A 149 6.83 22.82 2.50
CA SER A 149 6.45 24.21 2.21
C SER A 149 7.30 24.80 1.06
N HIS A 150 8.61 24.59 1.12
CA HIS A 150 9.53 25.01 0.08
C HIS A 150 9.23 24.32 -1.26
N ALA A 151 9.03 23.01 -1.25
CA ALA A 151 8.68 22.24 -2.45
C ALA A 151 7.38 22.75 -3.12
N LEU A 152 6.33 22.99 -2.32
CA LEU A 152 5.08 23.58 -2.81
C LEU A 152 5.29 24.97 -3.42
N THR A 153 6.16 25.78 -2.82
CA THR A 153 6.51 27.12 -3.32
C THR A 153 7.22 27.02 -4.67
N CYS A 154 8.20 26.11 -4.81
CA CYS A 154 8.87 25.86 -6.09
C CYS A 154 7.89 25.40 -7.18
N VAL A 155 6.94 24.51 -6.86
CA VAL A 155 5.91 24.05 -7.82
C VAL A 155 5.08 25.23 -8.32
N LYS A 156 4.60 26.09 -7.40
CA LYS A 156 3.79 27.26 -7.73
C LYS A 156 4.56 28.29 -8.56
N ASN A 157 5.81 28.57 -8.19
CA ASN A 157 6.67 29.48 -8.94
C ASN A 157 6.93 28.97 -10.35
N ASN A 158 7.16 27.66 -10.52
CA ASN A 158 7.34 27.04 -11.82
C ASN A 158 6.06 27.09 -12.67
N ALA A 159 4.89 26.83 -12.06
CA ALA A 159 3.60 26.95 -12.76
C ALA A 159 3.34 28.38 -13.23
N ASN A 160 3.64 29.39 -12.39
CA ASN A 160 3.49 30.79 -12.76
C ASN A 160 4.42 31.21 -13.90
N LYS A 161 5.70 30.78 -13.85
CA LYS A 161 6.66 31.02 -14.93
C LYS A 161 6.21 30.42 -16.26
N LYS A 162 5.55 29.26 -16.26
CA LYS A 162 4.98 28.66 -17.47
C LYS A 162 3.85 29.51 -18.03
N LYS A 163 2.90 29.94 -17.18
CA LYS A 163 1.79 30.82 -17.60
C LYS A 163 2.31 32.11 -18.24
N ASN A 164 3.30 32.75 -17.65
CA ASN A 164 3.89 33.99 -18.15
C ASN A 164 4.73 33.81 -19.44
N LYS A 165 5.07 32.58 -19.84
CA LYS A 165 5.76 32.28 -21.10
C LYS A 165 4.80 31.88 -22.22
N THR A 166 3.57 31.52 -21.87
CA THR A 166 2.52 31.08 -22.80
C THR A 166 1.53 32.21 -23.10
N MET A 167 1.53 33.27 -22.28
CA MET A 167 0.96 34.58 -22.60
C MET A 167 1.96 35.38 -23.43
#